data_AF-A0A0E3Z268-F1
#
_entry.id   AF-A0A0E3Z268-F1
#
_cell.length_a   1.000
_cell.length_b   1.000
_cell.length_c   1.000
_cell.angle_alpha   90.00
_cell.angle_beta   90.00
_cell.angle_gamma   90.00
#
_symmetry.space_group_name_H-M   'P 1'
#
loop_
_entity.id
_entity.type
_entity.pdbx_description
1 polymer ?
#
loop_
_entity_poly.entity_id
_entity_poly.type
_entity_poly.pdbx_seq_one_letter_code
_entity_poly.pdbx_strand_id
1 'polypeptide(L)' 'MRDESGSPSEHRTPVVEQYGPLIGGADLARVAGFRTVEAFKSAARRGRVGFKVFSIPGRQGRFASTADVAAWLETLAGL' A
#
# COMPACT_ATOMS: atom_id res chain seq x y z
N MET A 1 25.53 -26.20 25.54
CA MET A 1 25.81 -25.72 24.17
C MET A 1 24.60 -24.89 23.78
N ARG A 2 24.77 -23.56 23.68
CA ARG A 2 23.70 -22.64 23.27
C ARG A 2 23.81 -22.50 21.76
N ASP A 3 22.73 -22.81 21.06
CA ASP A 3 22.54 -22.41 19.68
C ASP A 3 21.30 -21.50 19.64
N GLU A 4 21.48 -20.27 20.11
CA GLU A 4 20.56 -19.14 19.88
C GLU A 4 20.82 -18.55 18.49
N SER A 5 20.36 -19.19 17.41
CA SER A 5 20.34 -18.54 16.10
C SER A 5 18.90 -18.41 15.64
N GLY A 6 18.35 -17.24 15.97
CA GLY A 6 16.95 -16.89 15.86
C GLY A 6 16.35 -17.13 14.49
N SER A 7 15.11 -17.62 14.52
CA SER A 7 14.18 -17.67 13.40
C SER A 7 14.23 -16.36 12.59
N PRO A 8 14.27 -16.43 11.24
CA PRO A 8 14.04 -15.26 10.39
C PRO A 8 12.55 -14.95 10.39
N SER A 9 11.99 -14.59 11.53
CA SER A 9 10.67 -13.97 11.60
C SER A 9 10.88 -12.46 11.41
N GLU A 10 11.31 -12.09 10.20
CA GLU A 10 11.09 -10.76 9.67
C GLU A 10 9.58 -10.64 9.54
N HIS A 11 8.92 -10.17 10.59
CA HIS A 11 7.47 -9.95 10.60
C HIS A 11 7.19 -8.74 9.70
N ARG A 12 7.31 -8.92 8.39
CA ARG A 12 6.65 -8.03 7.44
C ARG A 12 5.17 -8.27 7.64
N THR A 13 4.53 -7.42 8.43
CA THR A 13 3.07 -7.45 8.50
C THR A 13 2.56 -7.25 7.08
N PRO A 14 1.78 -8.19 6.51
CA PRO A 14 1.20 -7.99 5.20
C PRO A 14 0.41 -6.68 5.26
N VAL A 15 0.57 -5.82 4.25
CA VAL A 15 -0.12 -4.52 4.14
C VAL A 15 -1.64 -4.66 4.38
N VAL A 16 -2.21 -5.84 4.12
CA VAL A 16 -3.61 -6.21 4.42
C VAL A 16 -3.95 -6.21 5.92
N GLU A 17 -3.06 -6.66 6.79
CA GLU A 17 -3.32 -6.75 8.24
C GLU A 17 -3.30 -5.37 8.91
N GLN A 18 -2.54 -4.43 8.34
CA GLN A 18 -2.39 -3.08 8.87
C GLN A 18 -3.52 -2.13 8.43
N TYR A 19 -3.98 -2.26 7.17
CA TYR A 19 -4.95 -1.32 6.58
C TYR A 19 -6.34 -1.95 6.34
N GLY A 20 -6.49 -3.25 6.60
CA GLY A 20 -7.68 -4.01 6.22
C GLY A 20 -7.78 -4.24 4.71
N PRO A 21 -8.95 -4.64 4.17
CA PRO A 21 -9.11 -4.98 2.76
C PRO A 21 -9.03 -3.75 1.83
N LEU A 22 -9.13 -2.54 2.37
CA LEU A 22 -9.27 -1.33 1.59
C LEU A 22 -8.52 -0.16 2.24
N ILE A 23 -7.56 0.40 1.52
CA ILE A 23 -6.76 1.54 1.97
C ILE A 23 -7.23 2.81 1.27
N GLY A 24 -7.18 3.95 1.96
CA GLY A 24 -7.61 5.23 1.38
C GLY A 24 -6.89 6.44 1.93
N GLY A 25 -7.18 7.59 1.34
CA GLY A 25 -6.75 8.89 1.85
C GLY A 25 -5.23 9.03 1.97
N ALA A 26 -4.77 9.49 3.14
CA ALA A 26 -3.36 9.75 3.39
C ALA A 26 -2.52 8.47 3.51
N ASP A 27 -3.10 7.40 4.05
CA ASP A 27 -2.43 6.12 4.16
C ASP A 27 -2.11 5.53 2.80
N LEU A 28 -3.07 5.59 1.86
CA LEU A 28 -2.85 5.15 0.48
C LEU A 28 -1.72 5.95 -0.20
N ALA A 29 -1.69 7.27 -0.01
CA ALA A 29 -0.62 8.11 -0.56
C ALA A 29 0.74 7.72 0.03
N ARG A 30 0.81 7.49 1.35
CA ARG A 30 2.04 7.14 2.07
C ARG A 30 2.57 5.77 1.67
N VAL A 31 1.71 4.77 1.62
CA VAL A 31 2.06 3.40 1.19
C VAL A 31 2.54 3.40 -0.27
N ALA A 32 1.91 4.22 -1.12
CA ALA A 32 2.34 4.35 -2.51
C ALA A 32 3.61 5.21 -2.71
N GLY A 33 4.27 5.65 -1.64
CA GLY A 33 5.53 6.39 -1.69
C GLY A 33 5.41 7.90 -1.96
N PHE A 34 4.21 8.47 -1.87
CA PHE A 34 3.99 9.91 -2.07
C PHE A 34 4.08 10.69 -0.76
N ARG A 35 4.75 11.85 -0.81
CA ARG A 35 4.85 12.76 0.34
C ARG A 35 3.53 13.45 0.69
N THR A 36 2.66 13.67 -0.29
CA THR A 36 1.37 14.36 -0.10
C THR A 36 0.24 13.64 -0.84
N VAL A 37 -0.98 13.81 -0.34
CA VAL A 37 -2.20 13.23 -0.93
C VAL A 37 -2.47 13.85 -2.31
N GLU A 38 -2.14 15.11 -2.49
CA GLU A 38 -2.33 15.86 -3.74
C GLU A 38 -1.41 15.34 -4.84
N ALA A 39 -0.15 15.01 -4.51
CA ALA A 39 0.78 14.40 -5.44
C ALA A 39 0.27 13.02 -5.87
N PHE A 40 -0.19 12.21 -4.92
CA PHE A 40 -0.83 10.92 -5.21
C PHE A 40 -2.07 11.07 -6.10
N LYS A 41 -2.99 11.98 -5.77
CA LYS A 41 -4.19 12.25 -6.58
C LYS A 41 -3.83 12.66 -8.02
N SER A 42 -2.80 13.49 -8.19
CA SER A 42 -2.32 13.91 -9.51
C SER A 42 -1.73 12.73 -10.31
N ALA A 43 -0.95 11.86 -9.67
CA ALA A 43 -0.40 10.66 -10.29
C ALA A 43 -1.50 9.65 -10.65
N ALA A 44 -2.44 9.39 -9.74
CA ALA A 44 -3.59 8.52 -9.96
C ALA A 44 -4.47 8.99 -11.12
N ARG A 45 -4.78 10.28 -11.19
CA ARG A 45 -5.55 10.86 -12.31
C ARG A 45 -4.84 10.72 -13.65
N ARG A 46 -3.51 10.65 -13.66
CA ARG A 46 -2.68 10.51 -14.86
C ARG A 46 -2.32 9.06 -15.18
N GLY A 47 -2.85 8.09 -14.43
CA GLY A 47 -2.57 6.66 -14.64
C GLY A 47 -1.13 6.25 -14.34
N ARG A 48 -0.46 6.95 -13.41
CA ARG A 48 0.97 6.71 -13.08
C ARG A 48 1.19 5.86 -11.82
N VAL A 49 0.13 5.25 -11.33
CA VAL A 49 0.16 4.26 -10.24
C VAL A 49 -0.17 2.90 -10.84
N GLY A 50 0.55 1.87 -10.42
CA GLY A 50 0.44 0.53 -11.00
C GLY A 50 -0.75 -0.28 -10.50
N PHE A 51 -1.69 0.34 -9.79
CA PHE A 51 -2.89 -0.30 -9.24
C PHE A 51 -4.14 0.55 -9.46
N LYS A 52 -5.30 -0.08 -9.33
CA LYS A 52 -6.59 0.59 -9.55
C LYS A 52 -6.94 1.50 -8.38
N VAL A 53 -7.19 2.77 -8.69
CA VAL A 53 -7.68 3.76 -7.73
C VAL A 53 -9.14 4.07 -8.04
N PHE A 54 -10.00 4.04 -7.03
CA PHE A 54 -11.43 4.32 -7.16
C PHE A 54 -11.93 5.27 -6.06
N SER A 55 -13.16 5.77 -6.24
CA SER A 55 -13.88 6.57 -5.26
C SER A 55 -15.11 5.80 -4.79
N ILE A 56 -15.44 5.90 -3.50
CA ILE A 56 -16.64 5.30 -2.94
C ILE A 56 -17.68 6.41 -2.75
N PRO A 57 -18.90 6.29 -3.33
CA PRO A 57 -19.96 7.26 -3.11
C PRO A 57 -20.20 7.52 -1.61
N GLY A 58 -20.32 8.79 -1.23
CA GLY A 58 -20.49 9.18 0.18
C GLY A 58 -19.23 9.15 1.03
N ARG A 59 -18.06 8.76 0.49
CA ARG A 59 -16.78 8.80 1.20
C ARG A 59 -15.81 9.75 0.50
N GLN A 60 -15.24 10.68 1.25
CA GLN A 60 -14.25 11.61 0.74
C GLN A 60 -12.93 10.89 0.46
N GLY A 61 -12.32 11.20 -0.68
CA GLY A 61 -10.98 10.72 -1.04
C GLY A 61 -10.95 9.62 -2.10
N ARG A 62 -9.79 8.97 -2.18
CA ARG A 62 -9.47 7.90 -3.13
C ARG A 62 -9.10 6.66 -2.35
N PHE A 63 -9.44 5.51 -2.92
CA PHE A 63 -9.30 4.21 -2.32
C PHE A 63 -8.67 3.23 -3.30
N ALA A 64 -8.02 2.21 -2.76
CA ALA A 64 -7.49 1.09 -3.50
C ALA A 64 -7.69 -0.20 -2.71
N SER A 65 -7.75 -1.33 -3.42
CA SER A 65 -7.64 -2.66 -2.83
C SER A 65 -6.28 -2.78 -2.17
N THR A 66 -6.26 -3.15 -0.89
CA THR A 66 -5.00 -3.32 -0.17
C THR A 66 -4.16 -4.45 -0.78
N ALA A 67 -4.80 -5.48 -1.33
CA ALA A 67 -4.12 -6.56 -2.04
C ALA A 67 -3.46 -6.08 -3.34
N ASP A 68 -4.15 -5.24 -4.13
CA ASP A 68 -3.60 -4.71 -5.40
C ASP A 68 -2.39 -3.82 -5.13
N VAL A 69 -2.45 -3.01 -4.06
CA VAL A 69 -1.33 -2.17 -3.64
C VAL A 69 -0.16 -3.02 -3.17
N ALA A 70 -0.40 -4.07 -2.38
CA ALA A 70 0.64 -4.99 -1.91
C ALA A 70 1.33 -5.70 -3.09
N ALA A 71 0.58 -6.29 -4.02
CA ALA A 71 1.12 -6.94 -5.20
C ALA A 71 1.96 -5.97 -6.04
N TRP A 72 1.50 -4.73 -6.21
CA TRP A 72 2.28 -3.71 -6.91
C TRP A 72 3.58 -3.37 -6.16
N LEU A 73 3.55 -3.24 -4.84
CA LEU A 73 4.77 -3.00 -4.05
C LEU A 73 5.78 -4.15 -4.16
N GLU A 74 5.31 -5.39 -4.22
CA GLU A 74 6.16 -6.56 -4.47
C GLU A 74 6.88 -6.44 -5.83
N THR A 75 6.17 -5.99 -6.88
CA THR A 75 6.81 -5.73 -8.19
C THR A 75 7.90 -4.66 -8.16
N LEU A 76 7.82 -3.70 -7.22
CA LEU A 76 8.84 -2.67 -7.04
C LEU A 76 10.02 -3.14 -6.20
N ALA A 77 9.77 -4.03 -5.23
CA ALA A 77 10.79 -4.59 -4.36
C ALA A 77 11.67 -5.64 -5.06
N GLY A 78 11.25 -6.12 -6.24
CA GLY A 78 11.96 -7.16 -6.99
C GLY A 78 12.01 -8.50 -6.25
N LEU A 79 11.03 -8.76 -5.38
CA LEU A 79 10.85 -9.99 -4.62
C LEU A 79 9.95 -10.96 -5.39
#